data_AF-A0A7R9H5T7-F1
#
_entry.id   AF-A0A7R9H5T7-F1
#
_cell.length_a   1.000
_cell.length_b   1.000
_cell.length_c   1.000
_cell.angle_alpha   90.00
_cell.angle_beta   90.00
_cell.angle_gamma   90.00
#
_symmetry.space_group_name_H-M   'P 1'
#
loop_
_entity.id
_entity.type
_entity.pdbx_description
1 polymer ?
#
loop_
_entity_poly.entity_id
_entity_poly.type
_entity_poly.pdbx_seq_one_letter_code
_entity_poly.pdbx_strand_id
1 'polypeptide(L)'
;MPVMINSPNVKYTEEYIESVYEYHTTSVEKSGNKLIASPHCKRLEIRTQRHLPKLGLMLVGWGGNNGSTLTAAILANKLNLTWETKEGPRSADW
;
A
#
# COMPACT_ATOMS: atom_id res chain seq x y z
N MET A 1 -2.37 -16.54 6.82
CA MET A 1 -0.99 -17.02 6.65
C MET A 1 -0.21 -15.97 5.88
N PRO A 2 1.04 -15.63 6.25
CA PRO A 2 1.84 -14.68 5.48
C PRO A 2 2.22 -15.27 4.11
N VAL A 3 2.30 -14.42 3.09
CA VAL A 3 2.81 -14.78 1.76
C VAL A 3 4.32 -14.56 1.74
N MET A 4 5.08 -15.59 1.40
CA MET A 4 6.55 -15.54 1.29
C MET A 4 6.98 -15.76 -0.16
N ILE A 5 7.93 -14.95 -0.63
CA ILE A 5 8.43 -15.02 -2.01
C ILE A 5 9.75 -15.78 -2.03
N ASN A 6 9.80 -16.88 -2.77
CA ASN A 6 11.04 -17.61 -3.05
C ASN A 6 11.58 -17.17 -4.41
N SER A 7 12.47 -16.19 -4.44
CA SER A 7 13.07 -15.64 -5.65
C SER A 7 14.51 -15.23 -5.39
N PRO A 8 15.43 -15.44 -6.34
CA PRO A 8 16.81 -14.93 -6.21
C PRO A 8 16.87 -13.40 -6.12
N ASN A 9 15.80 -12.71 -6.57
CA ASN A 9 15.71 -11.25 -6.57
C ASN A 9 15.08 -10.69 -5.29
N VAL A 10 14.77 -11.52 -4.29
CA VAL A 10 14.18 -11.08 -3.01
C VAL A 10 15.02 -11.62 -1.86
N LYS A 11 15.43 -10.72 -0.97
CA LYS A 11 16.16 -11.07 0.25
C LYS A 11 15.44 -10.49 1.45
N TYR A 12 15.20 -11.34 2.44
CA TYR A 12 14.63 -10.95 3.72
C TYR A 12 15.77 -10.77 4.74
N THR A 13 15.81 -9.62 5.41
CA THR A 13 16.63 -9.38 6.60
C THR A 13 15.72 -9.12 7.80
N GLU A 14 16.26 -8.93 9.00
CA GLU A 14 15.44 -8.61 10.18
C GLU A 14 14.67 -7.30 10.00
N GLU A 15 15.31 -6.29 9.40
CA GLU A 15 14.77 -4.93 9.29
C GLU A 15 14.10 -4.65 7.94
N TYR A 16 14.49 -5.34 6.87
CA TYR A 16 14.10 -4.99 5.50
C TYR A 16 13.73 -6.20 4.65
N ILE A 17 12.92 -5.93 3.62
CA ILE A 17 12.76 -6.76 2.43
C ILE A 17 13.48 -6.01 1.30
N GLU A 18 14.51 -6.62 0.75
CA GLU A 18 15.29 -6.10 -0.37
C GLU A 18 14.83 -6.80 -1.64
N SER A 19 14.50 -6.05 -2.68
CA SER A 19 14.09 -6.60 -3.98
C SER A 19 14.80 -5.93 -5.15
N VAL A 20 15.16 -6.73 -6.14
CA VAL A 20 15.70 -6.27 -7.42
C VAL A 20 14.59 -6.37 -8.46
N TYR A 21 14.27 -5.25 -9.11
CA TYR A 21 13.26 -5.18 -10.16
C TYR A 21 13.84 -4.57 -11.43
N GLU A 22 13.72 -5.28 -12.55
CA GLU A 22 14.10 -4.80 -13.86
C GLU A 22 12.92 -4.04 -14.50
N TYR A 23 12.99 -2.71 -14.48
CA TYR A 23 11.99 -1.86 -15.07
C TYR A 23 12.26 -1.68 -16.57
N HIS A 24 11.48 -2.38 -17.39
CA HIS A 24 11.53 -2.25 -18.84
C HIS A 24 10.63 -1.10 -19.31
N THR A 25 11.19 -0.22 -20.14
CA THR A 25 10.46 0.90 -20.76
C THR A 25 11.01 1.16 -22.16
N THR A 26 10.33 1.94 -22.98
CA THR A 26 10.76 2.23 -24.36
C THR A 26 10.59 3.72 -24.62
N SER A 27 11.66 4.41 -25.00
CA SER A 27 11.55 5.77 -25.51
C SER A 27 11.21 5.72 -27.00
N VAL A 28 10.30 6.58 -27.44
CA VAL A 28 9.91 6.66 -28.85
C VAL A 28 10.11 8.07 -29.36
N GLU A 29 10.88 8.20 -30.43
CA GLU A 29 11.19 9.48 -31.06
C GLU A 29 10.74 9.47 -32.51
N LYS A 30 10.22 10.60 -33.00
CA LYS A 30 9.83 10.75 -34.40
C LYS A 30 10.99 11.38 -35.18
N SER A 31 11.50 10.66 -36.17
CA SER A 31 12.50 11.14 -37.12
C SER A 31 11.91 11.16 -38.52
N GLY A 32 11.41 12.31 -38.95
CA GLY A 32 10.67 12.46 -40.20
C GLY A 32 9.38 11.65 -40.21
N ASN A 33 9.24 10.71 -41.16
CA ASN A 33 8.09 9.81 -41.26
C ASN A 33 8.29 8.46 -40.56
N LYS A 34 9.35 8.32 -39.75
CA LYS A 34 9.63 7.10 -38.96
C LYS A 34 9.47 7.39 -37.48
N LEU A 35 8.98 6.39 -36.74
CA LEU A 35 9.08 6.33 -35.29
C LEU A 35 10.23 5.38 -34.94
N ILE A 36 11.18 5.88 -34.16
CA ILE A 36 12.32 5.11 -33.66
C ILE A 36 12.00 4.78 -32.20
N ALA A 37 11.79 3.49 -31.93
CA ALA A 37 11.56 2.97 -30.58
C ALA A 37 12.87 2.39 -30.04
N SER A 38 13.30 2.88 -28.88
CA SER A 38 14.51 2.43 -28.19
C SER A 38 14.11 1.79 -26.86
N PRO A 39 14.12 0.45 -26.75
CA PRO A 39 13.87 -0.24 -25.49
C PRO A 39 15.01 0.03 -24.49
N HIS A 40 14.63 0.21 -23.23
CA HIS A 40 15.51 0.45 -22.10
C HIS A 40 15.14 -0.50 -20.97
N CYS A 41 16.14 -0.91 -20.20
CA CYS A 41 15.95 -1.63 -18.95
C CYS A 41 16.66 -0.87 -17.83
N LYS A 42 15.94 -0.55 -16.76
CA LYS A 42 16.47 0.09 -15.57
C LYS A 42 16.36 -0.86 -14.39
N ARG A 43 17.49 -1.30 -13.85
CA ARG A 43 17.53 -2.10 -12.62
C ARG A 43 17.26 -1.19 -11.41
N LEU A 44 16.20 -1.52 -10.66
CA LEU A 44 15.80 -0.86 -9.42
C LEU A 44 16.09 -1.80 -8.24
N GLU A 45 16.80 -1.29 -7.23
CA GLU A 45 16.98 -1.96 -5.95
C GLU A 45 16.08 -1.29 -4.92
N ILE A 46 15.02 -1.98 -4.53
CA ILE A 46 13.96 -1.47 -3.66
C ILE A 46 14.15 -2.08 -2.27
N ARG A 47 14.13 -1.23 -1.25
CA ARG A 47 14.24 -1.66 0.14
C ARG A 47 13.00 -1.24 0.93
N THR A 48 12.27 -2.22 1.45
CA THR A 48 11.02 -2.02 2.21
C THR A 48 11.25 -2.34 3.68
N GLN A 49 11.02 -1.39 4.58
CA GLN A 49 11.15 -1.60 6.03
C GLN A 49 10.07 -2.55 6.55
N ARG A 50 10.46 -3.48 7.42
CA ARG A 50 9.57 -4.49 8.02
C ARG A 50 8.85 -4.01 9.27
N HIS A 51 9.42 -3.03 9.98
CA HIS A 51 8.79 -2.46 11.17
C HIS A 51 7.59 -1.58 10.78
N LEU A 52 6.42 -1.87 11.37
CA LEU A 52 5.20 -1.09 11.18
C LEU A 52 5.00 -0.14 12.37
N PRO A 53 5.27 1.17 12.23
CA PRO A 53 5.08 2.13 13.31
C PRO A 53 3.59 2.45 13.53
N LYS A 54 3.27 3.01 14.70
CA LYS A 54 1.98 3.69 14.88
C LYS A 54 1.98 4.99 14.09
N LEU A 55 0.95 5.20 13.28
CA LEU A 55 0.79 6.41 12.48
C LEU A 55 -0.07 7.44 13.21
N GLY A 56 0.44 8.67 13.37
CA GLY A 56 -0.37 9.81 13.77
C GLY A 56 -1.06 10.43 12.56
N LEU A 57 -2.36 10.74 12.68
CA LEU A 57 -3.15 11.40 11.65
C LEU A 57 -3.77 12.68 12.21
N MET A 58 -3.57 13.80 11.53
CA MET A 58 -4.19 15.09 11.85
C MET A 58 -5.15 15.48 10.73
N LEU A 59 -6.43 15.62 11.07
CA LEU A 59 -7.48 15.96 10.11
C LEU A 59 -7.94 17.40 10.29
N VAL A 60 -7.86 18.19 9.22
CA VAL A 60 -8.56 19.49 9.14
C VAL A 60 -10.05 19.21 8.98
N GLY A 61 -10.88 19.79 9.84
CA GLY A 61 -12.30 19.45 9.91
C GLY A 61 -12.59 18.11 10.60
N TRP A 62 -11.74 17.68 11.54
CA TRP A 62 -11.91 16.45 12.32
C TRP A 62 -13.31 16.28 12.96
N GLY A 63 -13.95 17.38 13.35
CA GLY A 63 -15.32 17.36 13.92
C GLY A 63 -16.45 17.22 12.90
N GLY A 64 -16.16 17.25 11.59
CA GLY A 64 -17.17 17.05 10.54
C GLY A 64 -17.51 15.57 10.33
N ASN A 65 -18.52 15.29 9.49
CA ASN A 65 -19.05 13.94 9.28
C ASN A 65 -17.97 12.89 8.96
N ASN A 66 -17.00 13.23 8.10
CA ASN A 66 -15.94 12.29 7.73
C ASN A 66 -14.94 12.06 8.87
N GLY A 67 -14.56 13.10 9.61
CA GLY A 67 -13.60 12.99 10.69
C GLY A 67 -14.16 12.25 11.90
N SER A 68 -15.42 12.51 12.26
CA SER A 68 -16.12 11.78 13.32
C SER A 68 -16.35 10.32 12.93
N THR A 69 -16.76 10.03 11.68
CA THR A 69 -16.96 8.66 11.20
C THR A 69 -15.65 7.86 11.14
N LEU A 70 -14.55 8.45 10.63
CA LEU A 70 -13.25 7.78 10.63
C LEU A 70 -12.81 7.43 12.06
N THR A 71 -12.96 8.38 12.99
CA THR A 71 -12.59 8.18 14.40
C THR A 71 -13.43 7.07 15.02
N ALA A 72 -14.74 7.07 14.78
CA ALA A 72 -15.63 6.02 15.25
C ALA A 72 -15.27 4.64 14.65
N ALA A 73 -15.00 4.55 13.35
CA ALA A 73 -14.62 3.30 12.69
C ALA A 73 -13.30 2.71 13.24
N ILE A 74 -12.28 3.55 13.46
CA ILE A 74 -11.00 3.14 14.07
C ILE A 74 -11.23 2.60 15.48
N LEU A 75 -11.99 3.31 16.30
CA LEU A 75 -12.26 2.89 17.68
C LEU A 75 -13.13 1.63 17.73
N ALA A 76 -14.15 1.53 16.88
CA ALA A 76 -15.05 0.39 16.82
C ALA A 76 -14.30 -0.89 16.43
N ASN A 77 -13.47 -0.84 15.38
CA ASN A 77 -12.64 -1.97 14.97
C ASN A 77 -11.57 -2.31 16.03
N LYS A 78 -10.90 -1.30 16.61
CA LYS A 78 -9.86 -1.51 17.63
C LYS A 78 -10.40 -2.18 18.90
N LEU A 79 -11.64 -1.86 19.28
CA LEU A 79 -12.29 -2.38 20.48
C LEU A 79 -13.19 -3.60 20.17
N ASN A 80 -13.24 -4.06 18.93
CA ASN A 80 -14.13 -5.14 18.46
C ASN A 80 -15.59 -4.91 18.86
N LEU A 81 -16.11 -3.70 18.62
CA LEU A 81 -17.48 -3.35 19.01
C LEU A 81 -18.51 -4.09 18.15
N THR A 82 -19.61 -4.44 18.79
CA THR A 82 -20.82 -4.99 18.17
C THR A 82 -22.04 -4.17 18.59
N TRP A 83 -23.03 -4.04 17.72
CA TRP A 83 -24.27 -3.32 18.01
C TRP A 83 -25.48 -3.99 17.37
N GLU A 84 -26.63 -3.83 18.00
CA GLU A 84 -27.90 -4.34 17.48
C GLU A 84 -28.41 -3.48 16.33
N THR A 85 -28.90 -4.13 15.27
CA THR A 85 -29.73 -3.50 14.23
C THR A 85 -31.06 -4.24 14.12
N LYS A 86 -32.01 -3.71 13.34
CA LYS A 86 -33.30 -4.38 13.11
C LYS A 86 -33.16 -5.74 12.40
N GLU A 87 -32.05 -5.96 11.71
CA GLU A 87 -31.69 -7.22 11.04
C GLU A 87 -30.85 -8.16 11.93
N GLY A 88 -30.56 -7.75 13.17
CA GLY A 88 -29.73 -8.49 14.13
C GLY A 88 -28.39 -7.79 14.43
N PRO A 89 -27.53 -8.43 15.23
CA PRO A 89 -26.27 -7.84 15.65
C PRO A 89 -25.29 -7.69 14.48
N ARG A 90 -24.56 -6.57 14.47
CA ARG A 90 -23.46 -6.26 13.55
C ARG A 90 -22.16 -6.11 14.33
N SER A 91 -21.05 -6.43 13.69
CA SER A 91 -19.69 -6.21 14.21
C SER A 91 -19.01 -5.12 13.40
N ALA A 92 -18.11 -4.36 14.02
CA ALA A 92 -17.27 -3.41 13.31
C ALA A 92 -16.39 -4.11 12.26
N ASP A 93 -16.30 -3.52 11.07
CA ASP A 93 -15.48 -3.98 9.95
C ASP A 93 -14.85 -2.78 9.16
N TRP A 94 -14.03 -3.10 8.16
CA TRP A 94 -13.35 -2.16 7.24
C TRP A 94 -13.85 -2.33 5.82
#